data_AF-A0A397FQ74-F1
#
_entry.id   AF-A0A397FQ74-F1
#
_cell.length_a   1.000
_cell.length_b   1.000
_cell.length_c   1.000
_cell.angle_alpha   90.00
_cell.angle_beta   90.00
_cell.angle_gamma   90.00
#
_symmetry.space_group_name_H-M   'P 1'
#
loop_
_entity.id
_entity.type
_entity.pdbx_description
1 polymer ?
#
loop_
_entity_poly.entity_id
_entity_poly.type
_entity_poly.pdbx_seq_one_letter_code
_entity_poly.pdbx_strand_id
1 'polypeptide(L)'
;MFSTKNPSLITKEEKKEITVLDISNQDLGNSNSMDYQKQSKTLNLQEFENLQVFICSHNELEELIIDKISLAKLERLDCSYNKIKQIKLTGKADNLEKLIANANCLQDINFLSSFNPGKLIHLDFRNDVSKQNNNYSYGSHGYQFPLSSFSKFNKLEVLMIDRFSGSLINIRELTNLKRFSIRNSNITGDLEYLPQSLKLERFDYSGCPKIEEQLNPFKGQNDPLTAWRGQQRYYKLYQEIREKEVKPLQQKLTQEENNLKAEKGTSTNLQQQLENKKNELENNQKELKQCQNTLSSYQQFVDNYLRNKRTDLEESIQQAKNKLGESQDWLDSFFKAQKEISRNSDNSFAKEQSENAQNILNKKLTKEELCALLNKHQEIWQLEKQLVDLNIYEEKYEARIEVPAPKKY
;
A
#
# COMPACT_ATOMS: atom_id res chain seq x y z
N MET A 1 44.84 54.55 13.21
CA MET A 1 44.52 55.87 13.80
C MET A 1 43.02 56.16 13.63
N PHE A 2 42.39 56.81 14.61
CA PHE A 2 40.99 57.25 14.53
C PHE A 2 40.92 58.70 14.04
N SER A 3 39.97 59.02 13.17
CA SER A 3 39.74 60.39 12.69
C SER A 3 38.25 60.68 12.52
N THR A 4 37.89 61.94 12.72
CA THR A 4 36.56 62.49 12.42
C THR A 4 36.65 63.65 11.43
N LYS A 5 37.79 63.88 10.81
CA LYS A 5 37.93 64.98 9.83
C LYS A 5 37.19 64.60 8.53
N ASN A 6 36.59 65.59 7.86
CA ASN A 6 36.04 65.40 6.52
C ASN A 6 37.16 64.86 5.58
N PRO A 7 36.93 63.81 4.77
CA PRO A 7 37.92 63.26 3.84
C PRO A 7 38.65 64.29 2.97
N SER A 8 37.98 65.39 2.61
CA SER A 8 38.58 66.48 1.80
C SER A 8 39.66 67.28 2.55
N LEU A 9 39.67 67.21 3.88
CA LEU A 9 40.57 67.96 4.76
C LEU A 9 41.75 67.12 5.28
N ILE A 10 41.78 65.83 4.94
CA ILE A 10 42.81 64.90 5.42
C ILE A 10 43.95 64.86 4.39
N THR A 11 45.18 65.10 4.84
CA THR A 11 46.36 65.03 3.97
C THR A 11 46.64 63.59 3.52
N LYS A 12 47.37 63.43 2.41
CA LYS A 12 47.67 62.09 1.86
C LYS A 12 48.43 61.22 2.87
N GLU A 13 49.33 61.81 3.64
CA GLU A 13 50.11 61.14 4.68
C GLU A 13 49.21 60.73 5.86
N GLU A 14 48.30 61.61 6.31
CA GLU A 14 47.35 61.27 7.37
C GLU A 14 46.42 60.10 6.96
N LYS A 15 45.97 60.05 5.69
CA LYS A 15 45.11 58.98 5.18
C LYS A 15 45.73 57.59 5.31
N LYS A 16 47.06 57.48 5.22
CA LYS A 16 47.76 56.19 5.36
C LYS A 16 47.70 55.66 6.78
N GLU A 17 47.61 56.52 7.79
CA GLU A 17 47.58 56.09 9.19
C GLU A 17 46.16 55.80 9.70
N ILE A 18 45.14 56.30 8.99
CA ILE A 18 43.74 56.18 9.40
C ILE A 18 43.23 54.76 9.16
N THR A 19 42.80 54.13 10.25
CA THR A 19 42.18 52.79 10.27
C THR A 19 40.69 52.88 10.56
N VAL A 20 40.25 53.94 11.24
CA VAL A 20 38.84 54.22 11.54
C VAL A 20 38.55 55.68 11.21
N LEU A 21 37.57 55.89 10.34
CA LEU A 21 37.07 57.22 9.97
C LEU A 21 35.58 57.31 10.28
N ASP A 22 35.21 58.18 11.22
CA ASP A 22 33.82 58.44 11.59
C ASP A 22 33.48 59.91 11.38
N ILE A 23 32.72 60.16 10.31
CA ILE A 23 32.22 61.47 9.94
C ILE A 23 30.70 61.55 10.06
N SER A 24 30.12 60.78 10.97
CA SER A 24 28.69 60.81 11.24
C SER A 24 28.24 62.14 11.84
N ASN A 25 26.99 62.53 11.57
CA ASN A 25 26.36 63.73 12.15
C ASN A 25 27.14 65.04 11.90
N GLN A 26 27.76 65.18 10.74
CA GLN A 26 28.59 66.34 10.42
C GLN A 26 27.89 67.38 9.55
N ASP A 27 26.62 67.16 9.21
CA ASP A 27 25.82 67.98 8.31
C ASP A 27 26.36 67.98 6.87
N LEU A 28 27.04 66.90 6.46
CA LEU A 28 27.56 66.73 5.10
C LEU A 28 26.42 66.54 4.09
N GLY A 29 26.53 67.11 2.90
CA GLY A 29 25.47 67.15 1.89
C GLY A 29 24.37 68.17 2.16
N ASN A 30 24.39 68.90 3.28
CA ASN A 30 23.36 69.88 3.61
C ASN A 30 23.56 71.17 2.79
N SER A 31 22.64 71.42 1.87
CA SER A 31 22.66 72.63 1.03
C SER A 31 22.49 73.94 1.82
N ASN A 32 21.97 73.87 3.05
CA ASN A 32 21.78 75.01 3.93
C ASN A 32 22.97 75.25 4.88
N SER A 33 24.01 74.41 4.83
CA SER A 33 25.21 74.60 5.64
C SER A 33 25.97 75.86 5.21
N MET A 34 26.33 76.70 6.18
CA MET A 34 27.21 77.86 5.97
C MET A 34 28.67 77.47 5.67
N ASP A 35 29.05 76.22 5.93
CA ASP A 35 30.34 75.65 5.53
C ASP A 35 30.21 74.99 4.14
N TYR A 36 30.81 75.62 3.13
CA TYR A 36 30.80 75.15 1.73
C TYR A 36 31.34 73.72 1.57
N GLN A 37 32.26 73.28 2.41
CA GLN A 37 32.79 71.91 2.33
C GLN A 37 31.77 70.84 2.72
N LYS A 38 30.71 71.25 3.41
CA LYS A 38 29.61 70.38 3.82
C LYS A 38 28.43 70.40 2.84
N GLN A 39 28.44 71.26 1.83
CA GLN A 39 27.35 71.31 0.84
C GLN A 39 27.45 70.20 -0.22
N SER A 40 28.62 69.57 -0.38
CA SER A 40 28.80 68.49 -1.36
C SER A 40 27.92 67.29 -0.99
N LYS A 41 27.00 66.95 -1.90
CA LYS A 41 26.13 65.78 -1.79
C LYS A 41 26.83 64.48 -2.16
N THR A 42 27.98 64.57 -2.82
CA THR A 42 28.81 63.42 -3.15
C THR A 42 29.98 63.37 -2.18
N LEU A 43 30.18 62.20 -1.57
CA LEU A 43 31.35 61.91 -0.76
C LEU A 43 32.28 60.96 -1.51
N ASN A 44 33.55 61.37 -1.65
CA ASN A 44 34.55 60.59 -2.35
C ASN A 44 35.68 60.17 -1.37
N LEU A 45 35.80 58.87 -1.15
CA LEU A 45 36.80 58.27 -0.28
C LEU A 45 37.92 57.67 -1.15
N GLN A 46 39.06 58.36 -1.16
CA GLN A 46 40.21 57.98 -1.98
C GLN A 46 41.51 57.96 -1.18
N GLU A 47 42.38 57.01 -1.54
CA GLU A 47 43.75 56.86 -1.03
C GLU A 47 43.87 56.49 0.47
N PHE A 48 42.87 55.83 1.06
CA PHE A 48 42.96 55.35 2.45
C PHE A 48 43.47 53.90 2.53
N GLU A 49 44.78 53.70 2.46
CA GLU A 49 45.42 52.37 2.35
C GLU A 49 45.16 51.42 3.53
N ASN A 50 44.88 51.97 4.72
CA ASN A 50 44.75 51.20 5.97
C ASN A 50 43.34 51.25 6.59
N LEU A 51 42.36 51.80 5.89
CA LEU A 51 41.02 51.98 6.43
C LEU A 51 40.27 50.65 6.59
N GLN A 52 39.86 50.38 7.82
CA GLN A 52 39.10 49.18 8.20
C GLN A 52 37.64 49.50 8.52
N VAL A 53 37.39 50.67 9.12
CA VAL A 53 36.04 51.09 9.50
C VAL A 53 35.77 52.47 8.96
N PHE A 54 34.70 52.59 8.17
CA PHE A 54 34.22 53.85 7.67
C PHE A 54 32.75 54.08 8.05
N ILE A 55 32.49 55.20 8.71
CA ILE A 55 31.17 55.60 9.19
C ILE A 55 30.89 57.02 8.70
N CYS A 56 29.81 57.20 7.94
CA CYS A 56 29.32 58.50 7.47
C CYS A 56 27.80 58.66 7.69
N SER A 57 27.25 57.96 8.67
CA SER A 57 25.81 57.93 8.97
C SER A 57 25.26 59.29 9.40
N HIS A 58 23.94 59.49 9.26
CA HIS A 58 23.26 60.72 9.69
C HIS A 58 23.82 61.99 9.05
N ASN A 59 23.88 62.00 7.72
CA ASN A 59 24.20 63.16 6.91
C ASN A 59 23.13 63.30 5.80
N GLU A 60 23.32 64.19 4.84
CA GLU A 60 22.44 64.39 3.68
C GLU A 60 23.08 63.98 2.34
N LEU A 61 24.04 63.04 2.38
CA LEU A 61 24.75 62.58 1.18
C LEU A 61 23.80 61.89 0.20
N GLU A 62 23.93 62.17 -1.09
CA GLU A 62 23.18 61.52 -2.19
C GLU A 62 24.01 60.47 -2.94
N GLU A 63 25.34 60.53 -2.85
CA GLU A 63 26.24 59.61 -3.55
C GLU A 63 27.48 59.31 -2.70
N LEU A 64 27.89 58.04 -2.68
CA LEU A 64 29.12 57.59 -2.04
C LEU A 64 30.01 56.89 -3.07
N ILE A 65 31.25 57.38 -3.21
CA ILE A 65 32.27 56.82 -4.09
C ILE A 65 33.43 56.34 -3.23
N ILE A 66 33.84 55.08 -3.38
CA ILE A 66 35.01 54.51 -2.68
C ILE A 66 35.96 53.89 -3.71
N ASP A 67 37.23 54.31 -3.65
CA ASP A 67 38.24 53.80 -4.54
C ASP A 67 38.74 52.38 -4.16
N LYS A 68 39.37 51.70 -5.11
CA LYS A 68 39.94 50.35 -4.88
C LYS A 68 40.96 50.31 -3.72
N ILE A 69 41.66 51.42 -3.45
CA ILE A 69 42.69 51.50 -2.41
C ILE A 69 42.01 51.48 -1.04
N SER A 70 41.00 52.33 -0.85
CA SER A 70 40.26 52.46 0.41
C SER A 70 39.39 51.24 0.70
N LEU A 71 39.05 50.43 -0.31
CA LEU A 71 38.32 49.16 -0.14
C LEU A 71 39.20 47.98 0.28
N ALA A 72 40.52 48.06 0.07
CA ALA A 72 41.41 46.90 0.20
C ALA A 72 41.37 46.26 1.59
N LYS A 73 41.20 47.05 2.65
CA LYS A 73 41.16 46.60 4.05
C LYS A 73 39.84 46.90 4.75
N LEU A 74 38.84 47.41 4.04
CA LEU A 74 37.58 47.84 4.65
C LEU A 74 36.78 46.63 5.14
N GLU A 75 36.52 46.59 6.44
CA GLU A 75 35.78 45.53 7.14
C GLU A 75 34.35 45.97 7.49
N ARG A 76 34.15 47.26 7.77
CA ARG A 76 32.84 47.84 8.10
C ARG A 76 32.59 49.14 7.35
N LEU A 77 31.43 49.23 6.72
CA LEU A 77 30.87 50.43 6.12
C LEU A 77 29.51 50.75 6.74
N ASP A 78 29.37 51.92 7.32
CA ASP A 78 28.11 52.45 7.83
C ASP A 78 27.80 53.81 7.19
N CYS A 79 26.85 53.82 6.26
CA CYS A 79 26.37 55.00 5.57
C CYS A 79 24.87 55.23 5.80
N SER A 80 24.34 54.71 6.92
CA SER A 80 22.93 54.77 7.26
C SER A 80 22.40 56.20 7.43
N TYR A 81 21.09 56.39 7.32
CA TYR A 81 20.42 57.68 7.54
C TYR A 81 20.96 58.83 6.68
N ASN A 82 21.18 58.56 5.40
CA ASN A 82 21.53 59.57 4.40
C ASN A 82 20.39 59.73 3.37
N LYS A 83 20.69 60.29 2.20
CA LYS A 83 19.83 60.34 1.01
C LYS A 83 20.47 59.58 -0.16
N ILE A 84 21.35 58.60 0.13
CA ILE A 84 22.22 57.96 -0.87
C ILE A 84 21.35 57.20 -1.86
N LYS A 85 21.50 57.54 -3.15
CA LYS A 85 20.84 56.86 -4.27
C LYS A 85 21.74 55.81 -4.90
N GLN A 86 23.06 56.02 -4.81
CA GLN A 86 24.06 55.17 -5.45
C GLN A 86 25.33 55.03 -4.59
N ILE A 87 25.81 53.80 -4.47
CA ILE A 87 27.12 53.46 -3.90
C ILE A 87 28.01 52.97 -5.05
N LYS A 88 29.06 53.72 -5.37
CA LYS A 88 30.02 53.39 -6.42
C LYS A 88 31.31 52.86 -5.82
N LEU A 89 31.61 51.59 -6.12
CA LEU A 89 32.83 50.91 -5.69
C LEU A 89 33.68 50.63 -6.92
N THR A 90 34.90 51.16 -6.98
CA THR A 90 35.80 50.97 -8.15
C THR A 90 36.72 49.76 -8.03
N GLY A 91 36.53 48.93 -7.00
CA GLY A 91 37.30 47.71 -6.74
C GLY A 91 36.48 46.65 -6.00
N LYS A 92 37.15 45.56 -5.59
CA LYS A 92 36.56 44.52 -4.73
C LYS A 92 36.74 44.89 -3.27
N ALA A 93 35.68 44.69 -2.47
CA ALA A 93 35.70 44.85 -1.03
C ALA A 93 35.78 43.46 -0.38
N ASP A 94 36.92 42.79 -0.57
CA ASP A 94 37.08 41.37 -0.24
C ASP A 94 37.06 41.09 1.28
N ASN A 95 37.30 42.12 2.09
CA ASN A 95 37.33 42.05 3.54
C ASN A 95 36.05 42.57 4.21
N LEU A 96 35.06 43.07 3.45
CA LEU A 96 33.87 43.69 4.02
C LEU A 96 32.99 42.64 4.72
N GLU A 97 32.83 42.81 6.03
CA GLU A 97 32.00 41.93 6.87
C GLU A 97 30.64 42.54 7.16
N LYS A 98 30.57 43.88 7.24
CA LYS A 98 29.36 44.60 7.64
C LYS A 98 29.09 45.80 6.74
N LEU A 99 27.91 45.80 6.12
CA LEU A 99 27.34 46.96 5.46
C LEU A 99 26.04 47.38 6.16
N ILE A 100 26.01 48.62 6.63
CA ILE A 100 24.83 49.27 7.21
C ILE A 100 24.54 50.52 6.37
N ALA A 101 23.55 50.42 5.50
CA ALA A 101 23.13 51.44 4.56
C ALA A 101 21.62 51.72 4.67
N ASN A 102 20.98 51.37 5.79
CA ASN A 102 19.56 51.59 6.00
C ASN A 102 19.19 53.09 6.03
N ALA A 103 17.92 53.38 5.82
CA ALA A 103 17.36 54.72 5.76
C ALA A 103 18.01 55.64 4.69
N ASN A 104 18.26 55.06 3.51
CA ASN A 104 18.73 55.71 2.28
C ASN A 104 17.69 55.62 1.15
N CYS A 105 18.08 55.97 -0.08
CA CYS A 105 17.24 55.98 -1.28
C CYS A 105 17.85 55.14 -2.41
N LEU A 106 18.53 54.03 -2.09
CA LEU A 106 19.29 53.21 -3.05
C LEU A 106 18.39 52.70 -4.19
N GLN A 107 18.82 52.93 -5.43
CA GLN A 107 18.04 52.59 -6.64
C GLN A 107 18.49 51.30 -7.32
N ASP A 108 19.70 50.82 -7.01
CA ASP A 108 20.25 49.56 -7.50
C ASP A 108 21.06 48.83 -6.43
N ILE A 109 21.40 47.58 -6.70
CA ILE A 109 22.20 46.71 -5.83
C ILE A 109 23.49 46.22 -6.51
N ASN A 110 23.95 46.89 -7.57
CA ASN A 110 25.08 46.43 -8.37
C ASN A 110 26.39 46.37 -7.55
N PHE A 111 26.49 47.20 -6.51
CA PHE A 111 27.61 47.20 -5.57
C PHE A 111 27.79 45.85 -4.84
N LEU A 112 26.73 45.03 -4.70
CA LEU A 112 26.82 43.69 -4.10
C LEU A 112 27.71 42.73 -4.91
N SER A 113 27.99 43.03 -6.18
CA SER A 113 28.91 42.25 -7.02
C SER A 113 30.39 42.45 -6.63
N SER A 114 30.71 43.53 -5.91
CA SER A 114 32.05 43.85 -5.43
C SER A 114 32.40 43.18 -4.10
N PHE A 115 31.44 42.56 -3.42
CA PHE A 115 31.64 41.94 -2.10
C PHE A 115 32.03 40.47 -2.21
N ASN A 116 32.88 40.03 -1.28
CA ASN A 116 33.20 38.61 -1.12
C ASN A 116 32.04 37.86 -0.44
N PRO A 117 31.41 36.88 -1.12
CA PRO A 117 30.27 36.16 -0.56
C PRO A 117 30.58 35.36 0.71
N GLY A 118 31.83 34.94 0.90
CA GLY A 118 32.29 34.16 2.05
C GLY A 118 32.69 34.99 3.28
N LYS A 119 32.54 36.32 3.23
CA LYS A 119 32.97 37.25 4.30
C LYS A 119 31.82 38.09 4.87
N LEU A 120 30.81 38.42 4.07
CA LEU A 120 29.73 39.29 4.51
C LEU A 120 28.83 38.59 5.54
N ILE A 121 28.73 39.19 6.74
CA ILE A 121 27.98 38.67 7.89
C ILE A 121 26.73 39.52 8.16
N HIS A 122 26.82 40.83 7.92
CA HIS A 122 25.74 41.77 8.17
C HIS A 122 25.47 42.64 6.96
N LEU A 123 24.22 42.62 6.49
CA LEU A 123 23.74 43.44 5.41
C LEU A 123 22.40 44.08 5.78
N ASP A 124 22.40 45.37 6.05
CA ASP A 124 21.17 46.16 6.20
C ASP A 124 21.21 47.31 5.19
N PHE A 125 20.28 47.32 4.24
CA PHE A 125 20.14 48.45 3.31
C PHE A 125 18.67 48.81 3.09
N ARG A 126 17.83 48.55 4.11
CA ARG A 126 16.42 48.94 4.07
C ARG A 126 16.29 50.42 3.75
N ASN A 127 15.65 50.76 2.65
CA ASN A 127 15.50 52.14 2.25
C ASN A 127 14.45 52.88 3.10
N ASP A 128 14.56 54.20 3.15
CA ASP A 128 13.53 55.06 3.71
C ASP A 128 12.56 55.50 2.61
N VAL A 129 11.38 54.89 2.59
CA VAL A 129 10.34 55.21 1.61
C VAL A 129 9.81 56.64 1.77
N SER A 130 9.94 57.26 2.94
CA SER A 130 9.46 58.64 3.19
C SER A 130 10.35 59.71 2.57
N LYS A 131 11.64 59.39 2.32
CA LYS A 131 12.63 60.30 1.71
C LYS A 131 12.65 60.26 0.19
N GLN A 132 11.84 59.41 -0.45
CA GLN A 132 11.73 59.39 -1.90
C GLN A 132 10.81 60.52 -2.35
N ASN A 133 11.37 61.60 -2.92
CA ASN A 133 10.58 62.70 -3.49
C ASN A 133 9.54 62.15 -4.50
N ASN A 134 8.30 62.64 -4.37
CA ASN A 134 7.08 62.26 -5.12
C ASN A 134 7.16 62.31 -6.67
N ASN A 135 8.31 62.58 -7.27
CA ASN A 135 8.49 62.63 -8.74
C ASN A 135 8.82 61.28 -9.39
N TYR A 136 9.08 60.24 -8.59
CA TYR A 136 9.00 58.87 -9.08
C TYR A 136 7.88 58.19 -8.32
N SER A 137 6.65 58.36 -8.84
CA SER A 137 5.53 57.50 -8.49
C SER A 137 5.85 56.07 -8.93
N TYR A 138 6.66 55.39 -8.13
CA TYR A 138 6.79 53.94 -8.16
C TYR A 138 5.53 53.38 -7.50
N GLY A 139 4.37 53.63 -8.11
CA GLY A 139 3.07 53.33 -7.54
C GLY A 139 2.94 51.85 -7.27
N SER A 140 2.93 51.43 -6.00
CA SER A 140 2.56 50.09 -5.50
C SER A 140 3.26 48.86 -6.15
N HIS A 141 4.16 49.07 -7.12
CA HIS A 141 4.84 48.10 -8.00
C HIS A 141 6.29 48.54 -8.29
N GLY A 142 6.83 49.45 -7.46
CA GLY A 142 8.18 49.97 -7.57
C GLY A 142 9.24 48.89 -7.63
N TYR A 143 10.29 49.12 -8.43
CA TYR A 143 11.48 48.28 -8.62
C TYR A 143 11.71 47.33 -7.44
N GLN A 144 11.37 46.05 -7.63
CA GLN A 144 11.68 45.00 -6.68
C GLN A 144 12.94 44.30 -7.12
N PHE A 145 13.89 44.21 -6.20
CA PHE A 145 15.11 43.45 -6.45
C PHE A 145 14.83 41.94 -6.28
N PRO A 146 15.48 41.07 -7.08
CA PRO A 146 15.26 39.64 -6.96
C PRO A 146 16.00 39.11 -5.72
N LEU A 147 15.30 38.33 -4.90
CA LEU A 147 15.86 37.73 -3.68
C LEU A 147 17.06 36.80 -3.97
N SER A 148 17.15 36.26 -5.20
CA SER A 148 18.30 35.46 -5.69
C SER A 148 19.64 36.19 -5.61
N SER A 149 19.64 37.52 -5.56
CA SER A 149 20.85 38.34 -5.43
C SER A 149 21.66 38.04 -4.17
N PHE A 150 21.02 37.48 -3.12
CA PHE A 150 21.67 37.19 -1.84
C PHE A 150 22.10 35.73 -1.66
N SER A 151 21.69 34.83 -2.57
CA SER A 151 21.91 33.38 -2.46
C SER A 151 23.37 32.98 -2.23
N LYS A 152 24.31 33.77 -2.76
CA LYS A 152 25.75 33.53 -2.64
C LYS A 152 26.34 33.81 -1.25
N PHE A 153 25.71 34.63 -0.42
CA PHE A 153 26.31 35.12 0.84
C PHE A 153 26.06 34.19 2.03
N ASN A 154 26.60 32.97 1.98
CA ASN A 154 26.34 31.90 2.95
C ASN A 154 26.77 32.18 4.41
N LYS A 155 27.55 33.24 4.66
CA LYS A 155 27.94 33.70 6.00
C LYS A 155 27.01 34.73 6.62
N LEU A 156 25.97 35.19 5.90
CA LEU A 156 25.04 36.17 6.44
C LEU A 156 24.34 35.65 7.69
N GLU A 157 24.45 36.45 8.75
CA GLU A 157 23.69 36.30 9.98
C GLU A 157 22.55 37.31 10.08
N VAL A 158 22.73 38.48 9.46
CA VAL A 158 21.74 39.56 9.44
C VAL A 158 21.52 40.00 8.00
N LEU A 159 20.28 39.86 7.52
CA LEU A 159 19.84 40.36 6.23
C LEU A 159 18.58 41.21 6.43
N MET A 160 18.72 42.52 6.26
CA MET A 160 17.62 43.46 6.48
C MET A 160 17.39 44.21 5.17
N ILE A 161 16.28 43.89 4.52
CA ILE A 161 15.97 44.35 3.16
C ILE A 161 14.48 44.68 3.04
N ASP A 162 14.12 45.51 2.07
CA ASP A 162 12.75 45.93 1.78
C ASP A 162 12.46 45.90 0.28
N ARG A 163 11.20 45.69 -0.12
CA ARG A 163 10.77 45.74 -1.53
C ARG A 163 11.50 44.73 -2.43
N PHE A 164 11.47 43.45 -2.04
CA PHE A 164 12.01 42.36 -2.85
C PHE A 164 10.90 41.51 -3.47
N SER A 165 11.26 40.74 -4.49
CA SER A 165 10.37 39.79 -5.14
C SER A 165 11.01 38.42 -5.29
N GLY A 166 10.15 37.42 -5.51
CA GLY A 166 10.54 36.05 -5.78
C GLY A 166 10.23 35.10 -4.62
N SER A 167 10.97 34.00 -4.57
CA SER A 167 10.73 32.90 -3.62
C SER A 167 11.83 32.80 -2.57
N LEU A 168 11.42 32.42 -1.35
CA LEU A 168 12.31 32.10 -0.23
C LEU A 168 13.26 30.93 -0.53
N ILE A 169 12.99 30.13 -1.56
CA ILE A 169 13.92 29.09 -2.03
C ILE A 169 15.32 29.63 -2.35
N ASN A 170 15.39 30.90 -2.77
CA ASN A 170 16.65 31.54 -3.14
C ASN A 170 17.56 31.83 -1.94
N ILE A 171 17.04 31.78 -0.71
CA ILE A 171 17.82 32.01 0.52
C ILE A 171 18.02 30.74 1.34
N ARG A 172 17.67 29.57 0.80
CA ARG A 172 17.81 28.28 1.50
C ARG A 172 19.24 27.99 1.98
N GLU A 173 20.24 28.51 1.27
CA GLU A 173 21.66 28.32 1.58
C GLU A 173 22.15 29.28 2.68
N LEU A 174 21.35 30.28 3.07
CA LEU A 174 21.65 31.23 4.15
C LEU A 174 21.42 30.58 5.53
N THR A 175 22.06 29.44 5.77
CA THR A 175 21.87 28.59 6.95
C THR A 175 22.31 29.25 8.26
N ASN A 176 23.14 30.29 8.19
CA ASN A 176 23.60 31.06 9.35
C ASN A 176 22.68 32.23 9.72
N LEU A 177 21.59 32.46 8.97
CA LEU A 177 20.75 33.63 9.16
C LEU A 177 20.04 33.59 10.52
N LYS A 178 20.27 34.64 11.32
CA LYS A 178 19.72 34.81 12.68
C LYS A 178 18.69 35.93 12.74
N ARG A 179 18.78 36.92 11.86
CA ARG A 179 17.84 38.03 11.74
C ARG A 179 17.57 38.31 10.28
N PHE A 180 16.30 38.37 9.93
CA PHE A 180 15.86 38.55 8.55
C PHE A 180 14.69 39.52 8.49
N SER A 181 14.75 40.49 7.58
CA SER A 181 13.63 41.37 7.32
C SER A 181 13.43 41.51 5.82
N ILE A 182 12.18 41.39 5.39
CA ILE A 182 11.71 41.52 4.00
C ILE A 182 10.46 42.39 3.96
N ARG A 183 10.38 43.44 4.79
CA ARG A 183 9.17 44.27 4.88
C ARG A 183 8.72 44.74 3.50
N ASN A 184 7.41 44.83 3.31
CA ASN A 184 6.79 45.36 2.09
C ASN A 184 7.30 44.66 0.81
N SER A 185 7.56 43.34 0.88
CA SER A 185 8.09 42.54 -0.24
C SER A 185 7.03 41.59 -0.79
N ASN A 186 7.03 41.41 -2.12
CA ASN A 186 6.14 40.48 -2.81
C ASN A 186 6.82 39.10 -2.93
N ILE A 187 6.82 38.37 -1.81
CA ILE A 187 7.48 37.07 -1.69
C ILE A 187 6.43 35.95 -1.75
N THR A 188 6.73 34.86 -2.46
CA THR A 188 5.91 33.64 -2.41
C THR A 188 6.02 33.01 -1.03
N GLY A 189 4.90 32.58 -0.45
CA GLY A 189 4.85 31.96 0.88
C GLY A 189 5.52 30.58 0.86
N ASP A 190 6.84 30.51 0.79
CA ASP A 190 7.56 29.23 0.76
C ASP A 190 8.41 29.12 2.03
N LEU A 191 7.72 29.18 3.18
CA LEU A 191 8.36 29.29 4.50
C LEU A 191 9.23 28.08 4.85
N GLU A 192 9.10 26.95 4.13
CA GLU A 192 9.93 25.76 4.29
C GLU A 192 11.40 26.01 3.96
N TYR A 193 11.69 27.02 3.15
CA TYR A 193 13.06 27.40 2.78
C TYR A 193 13.69 28.40 3.74
N LEU A 194 12.95 28.88 4.75
CA LEU A 194 13.55 29.69 5.81
C LEU A 194 14.48 28.82 6.66
N PRO A 195 15.70 29.30 6.95
CA PRO A 195 16.68 28.55 7.71
C PRO A 195 16.15 28.24 9.12
N GLN A 196 16.42 27.03 9.62
CA GLN A 196 15.93 26.55 10.92
C GLN A 196 16.45 27.39 12.10
N SER A 197 17.59 28.05 11.93
CA SER A 197 18.16 28.99 12.90
C SER A 197 17.30 30.25 13.11
N LEU A 198 16.49 30.62 12.13
CA LEU A 198 15.68 31.83 12.18
C LEU A 198 14.43 31.60 13.05
N LYS A 199 14.34 32.39 14.12
CA LYS A 199 13.16 32.49 14.99
C LYS A 199 12.23 33.60 14.49
N LEU A 200 10.93 33.46 14.73
CA LEU A 200 9.94 34.45 14.31
C LEU A 200 10.20 35.86 14.88
N GLU A 201 10.62 35.96 16.14
CA GLU A 201 10.94 37.26 16.79
C GLU A 201 12.03 38.06 16.04
N ARG A 202 12.82 37.38 15.20
CA ARG A 202 13.91 37.96 14.39
C ARG A 202 13.59 37.92 12.91
N PHE A 203 12.37 37.56 12.54
CA PHE A 203 11.88 37.51 11.19
C PHE A 203 10.77 38.54 10.99
N ASP A 204 11.10 39.59 10.25
CA ASP A 204 10.20 40.72 10.04
C ASP A 204 9.68 40.73 8.60
N TYR A 205 8.45 40.26 8.47
CA TYR A 205 7.72 40.07 7.21
C TYR A 205 6.51 41.01 7.09
N SER A 206 6.49 42.12 7.83
CA SER A 206 5.35 43.04 7.80
C SER A 206 5.09 43.55 6.37
N GLY A 207 3.85 43.45 5.90
CA GLY A 207 3.52 43.85 4.52
C GLY A 207 3.91 42.80 3.48
N CYS A 208 4.00 41.52 3.86
CA CYS A 208 4.15 40.37 2.97
C CYS A 208 2.88 39.51 3.00
N PRO A 209 1.87 39.79 2.15
CA PRO A 209 0.53 39.19 2.28
C PRO A 209 0.52 37.66 2.23
N LYS A 210 1.34 37.04 1.37
CA LYS A 210 1.40 35.57 1.26
C LYS A 210 2.01 34.89 2.48
N ILE A 211 2.98 35.53 3.13
CA ILE A 211 3.57 35.02 4.36
C ILE A 211 2.59 35.19 5.52
N GLU A 212 1.93 36.36 5.57
CA GLU A 212 0.88 36.63 6.55
C GLU A 212 -0.26 35.62 6.43
N GLU A 213 -0.71 35.30 5.21
CA GLU A 213 -1.74 34.29 4.93
C GLU A 213 -1.35 32.90 5.47
N GLN A 214 -0.11 32.46 5.23
CA GLN A 214 0.36 31.15 5.69
C GLN A 214 0.55 31.04 7.20
N LEU A 215 0.95 32.13 7.85
CA LEU A 215 1.13 32.17 9.29
C LEU A 215 -0.17 32.49 10.04
N ASN A 216 -1.21 32.98 9.35
CA ASN A 216 -2.48 33.37 9.97
C ASN A 216 -3.16 32.25 10.78
N PRO A 217 -3.20 30.97 10.33
CA PRO A 217 -3.76 29.87 11.13
C PRO A 217 -3.04 29.63 12.46
N PHE A 218 -1.82 30.12 12.59
CA PHE A 218 -0.97 29.97 13.78
C PHE A 218 -0.90 31.25 14.62
N LYS A 219 -1.65 32.28 14.24
CA LYS A 219 -1.71 33.55 14.95
C LYS A 219 -2.21 33.31 16.38
N GLY A 220 -1.47 33.81 17.37
CA GLY A 220 -1.75 33.63 18.80
C GLY A 220 -0.96 32.50 19.46
N GLN A 221 -0.20 31.70 18.72
CA GLN A 221 0.81 30.82 19.30
C GLN A 221 2.04 31.63 19.76
N ASN A 222 2.88 31.06 20.63
CA ASN A 222 4.11 31.71 21.10
C ASN A 222 5.12 31.92 19.97
N ASP A 223 5.20 30.95 19.04
CA ASP A 223 6.02 31.04 17.83
C ASP A 223 5.27 30.42 16.63
N PRO A 224 4.46 31.23 15.92
CA PRO A 224 3.75 30.84 14.71
C PRO A 224 4.60 30.16 13.64
N LEU A 225 5.86 30.56 13.45
CA LEU A 225 6.74 29.97 12.44
C LEU A 225 7.16 28.55 12.86
N THR A 226 7.51 28.36 14.13
CA THR A 226 7.82 27.03 14.66
C THR A 226 6.59 26.12 14.62
N ALA A 227 5.41 26.64 14.93
CA ALA A 227 4.16 25.91 14.84
C ALA A 227 3.83 25.48 13.40
N TRP A 228 4.00 26.41 12.45
CA TRP A 228 3.87 26.14 11.02
C TRP A 228 4.82 25.02 10.58
N ARG A 229 6.11 25.09 10.96
CA ARG A 229 7.10 24.03 10.69
C ARG A 229 6.68 22.68 11.26
N GLY A 230 6.12 22.66 12.46
CA GLY A 230 5.57 21.47 13.11
C GLY A 230 4.45 20.82 12.29
N GLN A 231 3.49 21.63 11.81
CA GLN A 231 2.40 21.12 10.98
C GLN A 231 2.92 20.55 9.65
N GLN A 232 3.89 21.20 8.99
CA GLN A 232 4.46 20.69 7.75
C GLN A 232 5.16 19.35 7.93
N ARG A 233 5.89 19.19 9.05
CA ARG A 233 6.53 17.91 9.39
C ARG A 233 5.50 16.81 9.62
N TYR A 234 4.41 17.12 10.32
CA TYR A 234 3.31 16.19 10.53
C TYR A 234 2.66 15.78 9.21
N TYR A 235 2.36 16.73 8.32
CA TYR A 235 1.77 16.44 7.02
C TYR A 235 2.67 15.55 6.17
N LYS A 236 3.98 15.85 6.13
CA LYS A 236 4.96 15.02 5.42
C LYS A 236 5.01 13.59 5.96
N LEU A 237 5.08 13.44 7.28
CA LEU A 237 5.08 12.12 7.93
C LEU A 237 3.78 11.35 7.64
N TYR A 238 2.63 12.03 7.72
CA TYR A 238 1.33 11.44 7.38
C TYR A 238 1.29 10.91 5.95
N GLN A 239 1.81 11.68 4.98
CA GLN A 239 1.88 11.23 3.58
C GLN A 239 2.83 10.04 3.41
N GLU A 240 4.00 10.07 4.06
CA GLU A 240 4.94 8.95 4.02
C GLU A 240 4.33 7.66 4.58
N ILE A 241 3.66 7.71 5.72
CA ILE A 241 2.95 6.56 6.32
C ILE A 241 1.83 6.09 5.39
N ARG A 242 1.04 7.02 4.83
CA ARG A 242 -0.05 6.69 3.92
C ARG A 242 0.43 5.94 2.67
N GLU A 243 1.54 6.40 2.08
CA GLU A 243 2.12 5.77 0.88
C GLU A 243 2.80 4.44 1.18
N LYS A 244 3.58 4.36 2.27
CA LYS A 244 4.41 3.17 2.56
C LYS A 244 3.66 2.07 3.30
N GLU A 245 2.67 2.40 4.12
CA GLU A 245 1.98 1.43 4.98
C GLU A 245 0.52 1.25 4.57
N VAL A 246 -0.24 2.34 4.47
CA VAL A 246 -1.70 2.25 4.27
C VAL A 246 -2.04 1.72 2.88
N LYS A 247 -1.44 2.26 1.81
CA LYS A 247 -1.74 1.80 0.44
C LYS A 247 -1.41 0.32 0.20
N PRO A 248 -0.23 -0.21 0.59
CA PRO A 248 0.05 -1.64 0.44
C PRO A 248 -0.90 -2.53 1.24
N LEU A 249 -1.28 -2.13 2.46
CA LEU A 249 -2.25 -2.89 3.25
C LEU A 249 -3.64 -2.92 2.59
N GLN A 250 -4.08 -1.80 2.00
CA GLN A 250 -5.33 -1.75 1.23
C GLN A 250 -5.28 -2.70 0.02
N GLN A 251 -4.17 -2.73 -0.71
CA GLN A 251 -4.00 -3.65 -1.83
C GLN A 251 -4.04 -5.12 -1.39
N LYS A 252 -3.38 -5.46 -0.27
CA LYS A 252 -3.44 -6.80 0.31
C LYS A 252 -4.86 -7.19 0.71
N LEU A 253 -5.58 -6.28 1.37
CA LEU A 253 -6.97 -6.52 1.77
C LEU A 253 -7.85 -6.80 0.56
N THR A 254 -7.75 -5.99 -0.50
CA THR A 254 -8.51 -6.22 -1.73
C THR A 254 -8.16 -7.56 -2.40
N GLN A 255 -6.89 -7.97 -2.38
CA GLN A 255 -6.50 -9.28 -2.91
C GLN A 255 -7.12 -10.42 -2.10
N GLU A 256 -7.13 -10.30 -0.78
CA GLU A 256 -7.67 -11.31 0.14
C GLU A 256 -9.21 -11.41 0.02
N GLU A 257 -9.91 -10.28 -0.15
CA GLU A 257 -11.34 -10.25 -0.45
C GLU A 257 -11.67 -10.97 -1.77
N ASN A 258 -10.86 -10.79 -2.82
CA ASN A 258 -11.03 -11.48 -4.10
C ASN A 258 -10.78 -12.98 -3.98
N ASN A 259 -9.75 -13.39 -3.23
CA ASN A 259 -9.45 -14.80 -2.97
C ASN A 259 -10.62 -15.46 -2.22
N LEU A 260 -11.13 -14.81 -1.16
CA LEU A 260 -12.29 -15.30 -0.40
C LEU A 260 -13.53 -15.46 -1.30
N LYS A 261 -13.75 -14.52 -2.22
CA LYS A 261 -14.86 -14.61 -3.18
C LYS A 261 -14.70 -15.81 -4.13
N ALA A 262 -13.48 -16.09 -4.58
CA ALA A 262 -13.18 -17.25 -5.41
C ALA A 262 -13.40 -18.57 -4.63
N GLU A 263 -12.87 -18.67 -3.41
CA GLU A 263 -13.05 -19.85 -2.55
C GLU A 263 -14.52 -20.12 -2.22
N LYS A 264 -15.32 -19.07 -1.95
CA LYS A 264 -16.77 -19.21 -1.80
C LYS A 264 -17.42 -19.79 -3.05
N GLY A 265 -17.02 -19.32 -4.24
CA GLY A 265 -17.47 -19.89 -5.51
C GLY A 265 -17.16 -21.38 -5.65
N THR A 266 -15.94 -21.79 -5.27
CA THR A 266 -15.52 -23.20 -5.28
C THR A 266 -16.32 -24.05 -4.29
N SER A 267 -16.53 -23.54 -3.07
CA SER A 267 -17.33 -24.22 -2.04
C SER A 267 -18.78 -24.45 -2.51
N THR A 268 -19.41 -23.46 -3.15
CA THR A 268 -20.76 -23.60 -3.70
C THR A 268 -20.82 -24.67 -4.78
N ASN A 269 -19.80 -24.75 -5.65
CA ASN A 269 -19.74 -25.79 -6.69
C ASN A 269 -19.61 -27.20 -6.08
N LEU A 270 -18.73 -27.36 -5.09
CA LEU A 270 -18.57 -28.64 -4.37
C LEU A 270 -19.86 -29.07 -3.66
N GLN A 271 -20.59 -28.13 -3.06
CA GLN A 271 -21.90 -28.40 -2.45
C GLN A 271 -22.91 -28.91 -3.50
N GLN A 272 -22.96 -28.29 -4.68
CA GLN A 272 -23.84 -28.74 -5.76
C GLN A 272 -23.48 -30.15 -6.24
N GLN A 273 -22.18 -30.46 -6.39
CA GLN A 273 -21.73 -31.80 -6.78
C GLN A 273 -22.10 -32.86 -5.74
N LEU A 274 -21.95 -32.53 -4.46
CA LEU A 274 -22.31 -33.43 -3.36
C LEU A 274 -23.82 -33.73 -3.36
N GLU A 275 -24.64 -32.71 -3.62
CA GLU A 275 -26.10 -32.87 -3.71
C GLU A 275 -26.50 -33.74 -4.90
N ASN A 276 -25.88 -33.54 -6.07
CA ASN A 276 -26.11 -34.40 -7.23
C ASN A 276 -25.74 -35.86 -6.94
N LYS A 277 -24.62 -36.11 -6.25
CA LYS A 277 -24.21 -37.47 -5.85
C LYS A 277 -25.14 -38.12 -4.84
N LYS A 278 -25.73 -37.34 -3.93
CA LYS A 278 -26.77 -37.85 -3.02
C LYS A 278 -28.02 -38.28 -3.80
N ASN A 279 -28.48 -37.47 -4.74
CA ASN A 279 -29.64 -37.81 -5.58
C ASN A 279 -29.39 -39.08 -6.42
N GLU A 280 -28.19 -39.23 -6.99
CA GLU A 280 -27.78 -40.47 -7.67
C GLU A 280 -27.82 -41.67 -6.73
N LEU A 281 -27.30 -41.53 -5.51
CA LEU A 281 -27.31 -42.60 -4.51
C LEU A 281 -28.73 -43.00 -4.11
N GLU A 282 -29.63 -42.04 -3.88
CA GLU A 282 -31.03 -42.32 -3.57
C GLU A 282 -31.75 -43.08 -4.70
N ASN A 283 -31.49 -42.72 -5.96
CA ASN A 283 -32.05 -43.43 -7.10
C ASN A 283 -31.51 -44.86 -7.19
N ASN A 284 -30.20 -45.05 -7.04
CA ASN A 284 -29.61 -46.39 -7.03
C ASN A 284 -30.16 -47.25 -5.89
N GLN A 285 -30.44 -46.67 -4.71
CA GLN A 285 -31.06 -47.40 -3.60
C GLN A 285 -32.51 -47.81 -3.92
N LYS A 286 -33.28 -46.95 -4.61
CA LYS A 286 -34.64 -47.30 -5.06
C LYS A 286 -34.60 -48.45 -6.08
N GLU A 287 -33.71 -48.39 -7.06
CA GLU A 287 -33.51 -49.45 -8.05
C GLU A 287 -33.10 -50.76 -7.39
N LEU A 288 -32.13 -50.72 -6.46
CA LEU A 288 -31.72 -51.91 -5.70
C LEU A 288 -32.89 -52.54 -4.94
N LYS A 289 -33.70 -51.71 -4.26
CA LYS A 289 -34.89 -52.18 -3.53
C LYS A 289 -35.93 -52.80 -4.48
N GLN A 290 -36.09 -52.24 -5.68
CA GLN A 290 -36.97 -52.82 -6.70
C GLN A 290 -36.45 -54.17 -7.23
N CYS A 291 -35.14 -54.29 -7.45
CA CYS A 291 -34.51 -55.57 -7.79
C CYS A 291 -34.71 -56.61 -6.68
N GLN A 292 -34.50 -56.23 -5.41
CA GLN A 292 -34.72 -57.12 -4.27
C GLN A 292 -36.17 -57.60 -4.16
N ASN A 293 -37.15 -56.70 -4.34
CA ASN A 293 -38.57 -57.06 -4.33
C ASN A 293 -38.90 -58.04 -5.47
N THR A 294 -38.35 -57.79 -6.66
CA THR A 294 -38.51 -58.68 -7.82
C THR A 294 -37.92 -60.05 -7.54
N LEU A 295 -36.70 -60.12 -6.99
CA LEU A 295 -36.04 -61.36 -6.62
C LEU A 295 -36.86 -62.17 -5.60
N SER A 296 -37.37 -61.51 -4.56
CA SER A 296 -38.22 -62.15 -3.56
C SER A 296 -39.52 -62.71 -4.16
N SER A 297 -40.12 -61.99 -5.12
CA SER A 297 -41.31 -62.45 -5.83
C SER A 297 -41.02 -63.69 -6.68
N TYR A 298 -39.87 -63.73 -7.34
CA TYR A 298 -39.40 -64.92 -8.07
C TYR A 298 -39.12 -66.10 -7.15
N GLN A 299 -38.44 -65.88 -6.02
CA GLN A 299 -38.19 -66.93 -5.02
C GLN A 299 -39.51 -67.54 -4.52
N GLN A 300 -40.50 -66.70 -4.15
CA GLN A 300 -41.82 -67.17 -3.75
C GLN A 300 -42.54 -67.96 -4.85
N PHE A 301 -42.43 -67.53 -6.11
CA PHE A 301 -43.01 -68.25 -7.24
C PHE A 301 -42.39 -69.65 -7.38
N VAL A 302 -41.07 -69.75 -7.33
CA VAL A 302 -40.34 -71.02 -7.44
C VAL A 302 -40.69 -71.95 -6.27
N ASP A 303 -40.72 -71.44 -5.04
CA ASP A 303 -41.10 -72.22 -3.86
C ASP A 303 -42.53 -72.77 -3.96
N ASN A 304 -43.48 -71.94 -4.40
CA ASN A 304 -44.87 -72.36 -4.61
C ASN A 304 -44.99 -73.40 -5.73
N TYR A 305 -44.27 -73.21 -6.84
CA TYR A 305 -44.25 -74.15 -7.95
C TYR A 305 -43.72 -75.53 -7.52
N LEU A 306 -42.59 -75.56 -6.81
CA LEU A 306 -42.00 -76.78 -6.26
C LEU A 306 -42.93 -77.45 -5.24
N ARG A 307 -43.56 -76.67 -4.35
CA ARG A 307 -44.51 -77.20 -3.38
C ARG A 307 -45.69 -77.88 -4.06
N ASN A 308 -46.31 -77.23 -5.05
CA ASN A 308 -47.45 -77.81 -5.77
C ASN A 308 -47.06 -79.11 -6.49
N LYS A 309 -45.91 -79.13 -7.18
CA LYS A 309 -45.39 -80.35 -7.81
C LYS A 309 -45.17 -81.48 -6.80
N ARG A 310 -44.65 -81.17 -5.60
CA ARG A 310 -44.50 -82.15 -4.52
C ARG A 310 -45.85 -82.69 -4.05
N THR A 311 -46.82 -81.82 -3.79
CA THR A 311 -48.18 -82.24 -3.39
C THR A 311 -48.79 -83.17 -4.44
N ASP A 312 -48.71 -82.80 -5.73
CA ASP A 312 -49.23 -83.64 -6.84
C ASP A 312 -48.56 -85.02 -6.90
N LEU A 313 -47.26 -85.09 -6.61
CA LEU A 313 -46.52 -86.35 -6.53
C LEU A 313 -46.95 -87.15 -5.29
N GLU A 314 -47.04 -86.53 -4.13
CA GLU A 314 -47.46 -87.17 -2.87
C GLU A 314 -48.85 -87.78 -2.99
N GLU A 315 -49.81 -87.08 -3.59
CA GLU A 315 -51.14 -87.61 -3.87
C GLU A 315 -51.09 -88.80 -4.82
N SER A 316 -50.29 -88.72 -5.89
CA SER A 316 -50.12 -89.82 -6.85
C SER A 316 -49.47 -91.04 -6.19
N ILE A 317 -48.49 -90.82 -5.31
CA ILE A 317 -47.83 -91.86 -4.50
C ILE A 317 -48.85 -92.49 -3.55
N GLN A 318 -49.66 -91.69 -2.85
CA GLN A 318 -50.65 -92.22 -1.92
C GLN A 318 -51.71 -93.07 -2.62
N GLN A 319 -52.18 -92.64 -3.79
CA GLN A 319 -53.07 -93.43 -4.63
C GLN A 319 -52.43 -94.77 -5.04
N ALA A 320 -51.15 -94.76 -5.41
CA ALA A 320 -50.41 -95.98 -5.74
C ALA A 320 -50.23 -96.90 -4.52
N LYS A 321 -49.89 -96.35 -3.35
CA LYS A 321 -49.77 -97.09 -2.09
C LYS A 321 -51.09 -97.76 -1.70
N ASN A 322 -52.22 -97.05 -1.83
CA ASN A 322 -53.55 -97.59 -1.59
C ASN A 322 -53.87 -98.79 -2.51
N LYS A 323 -53.43 -98.77 -3.78
CA LYS A 323 -53.56 -99.91 -4.71
C LYS A 323 -52.65 -101.09 -4.34
N LEU A 324 -51.48 -100.81 -3.77
CA LEU A 324 -50.47 -101.83 -3.43
C LEU A 324 -50.78 -102.60 -2.15
N GLY A 325 -51.41 -101.97 -1.15
CA GLY A 325 -51.72 -102.58 0.15
C GLY A 325 -50.44 -102.98 0.91
N GLU A 326 -50.31 -104.25 1.28
CA GLU A 326 -49.13 -104.79 1.99
C GLU A 326 -47.79 -104.62 1.22
N SER A 327 -47.84 -104.35 -0.09
CA SER A 327 -46.65 -104.17 -0.92
C SER A 327 -46.21 -102.71 -1.09
N GLN A 328 -46.80 -101.76 -0.35
CA GLN A 328 -46.56 -100.32 -0.52
C GLN A 328 -45.10 -99.89 -0.27
N ASP A 329 -44.37 -100.57 0.62
CA ASP A 329 -42.99 -100.24 0.99
C ASP A 329 -41.99 -100.47 -0.16
N TRP A 330 -42.38 -101.28 -1.14
CA TRP A 330 -41.61 -101.47 -2.37
C TRP A 330 -41.59 -100.23 -3.26
N LEU A 331 -42.58 -99.33 -3.13
CA LEU A 331 -42.62 -98.08 -3.89
C LEU A 331 -41.50 -97.12 -3.44
N ASP A 332 -41.29 -96.99 -2.12
CA ASP A 332 -40.23 -96.15 -1.55
C ASP A 332 -38.84 -96.75 -1.84
N SER A 333 -38.73 -98.07 -1.81
CA SER A 333 -37.51 -98.80 -2.19
C SER A 333 -37.18 -98.61 -3.67
N PHE A 334 -38.22 -98.62 -4.54
CA PHE A 334 -38.08 -98.37 -5.97
C PHE A 334 -37.58 -96.94 -6.26
N PHE A 335 -38.17 -95.90 -5.66
CA PHE A 335 -37.70 -94.52 -5.88
C PHE A 335 -36.29 -94.28 -5.33
N LYS A 336 -35.93 -94.87 -4.17
CA LYS A 336 -34.57 -94.80 -3.62
C LYS A 336 -33.55 -95.44 -4.56
N ALA A 337 -33.86 -96.64 -5.07
CA ALA A 337 -33.01 -97.32 -6.03
C ALA A 337 -32.85 -96.49 -7.32
N GLN A 338 -33.93 -95.94 -7.86
CA GLN A 338 -33.91 -95.07 -9.05
C GLN A 338 -33.12 -93.77 -8.85
N LYS A 339 -33.16 -93.18 -7.65
CA LYS A 339 -32.35 -92.00 -7.29
C LYS A 339 -30.86 -92.33 -7.24
N GLU A 340 -30.47 -93.48 -6.71
CA GLU A 340 -29.08 -93.94 -6.70
C GLU A 340 -28.57 -94.29 -8.10
N ILE A 341 -29.41 -94.89 -8.95
CA ILE A 341 -29.09 -95.12 -10.37
C ILE A 341 -28.84 -93.80 -11.10
N SER A 342 -29.61 -92.75 -10.79
CA SER A 342 -29.45 -91.42 -11.40
C SER A 342 -28.18 -90.69 -10.93
N ARG A 343 -27.64 -91.03 -9.76
CA ARG A 343 -26.37 -90.50 -9.23
C ARG A 343 -25.16 -91.28 -9.76
N ASN A 344 -25.31 -92.60 -9.90
CA ASN A 344 -24.28 -93.48 -10.40
C ASN A 344 -24.93 -94.57 -11.28
N SER A 345 -24.85 -94.37 -12.59
CA SER A 345 -25.47 -95.24 -13.59
C SER A 345 -24.92 -96.67 -13.59
N ASP A 346 -23.78 -96.93 -12.95
CA ASP A 346 -23.13 -98.25 -12.90
C ASP A 346 -23.38 -99.01 -11.59
N ASN A 347 -24.22 -98.48 -10.71
CA ASN A 347 -24.57 -99.13 -9.44
C ASN A 347 -25.42 -100.39 -9.69
N SER A 348 -24.77 -101.55 -9.84
CA SER A 348 -25.40 -102.85 -10.11
C SER A 348 -26.39 -103.25 -9.02
N PHE A 349 -26.08 -102.97 -7.76
CA PHE A 349 -26.96 -103.22 -6.62
C PHE A 349 -28.24 -102.39 -6.70
N ALA A 350 -28.14 -101.09 -7.00
CA ALA A 350 -29.31 -100.23 -7.16
C ALA A 350 -30.18 -100.64 -8.35
N LYS A 351 -29.58 -101.08 -9.47
CA LYS A 351 -30.31 -101.64 -10.62
C LYS A 351 -31.09 -102.89 -10.24
N GLU A 352 -30.43 -103.84 -9.57
CA GLU A 352 -31.06 -105.08 -9.10
C GLU A 352 -32.20 -104.81 -8.11
N GLN A 353 -32.00 -103.90 -7.15
CA GLN A 353 -33.04 -103.48 -6.21
C GLN A 353 -34.21 -102.78 -6.91
N SER A 354 -33.94 -101.99 -7.94
CA SER A 354 -34.98 -101.34 -8.73
C SER A 354 -35.79 -102.34 -9.55
N GLU A 355 -35.14 -103.31 -10.19
CA GLU A 355 -35.79 -104.38 -10.97
C GLU A 355 -36.64 -105.26 -10.05
N ASN A 356 -36.13 -105.66 -8.88
CA ASN A 356 -36.89 -106.44 -7.90
C ASN A 356 -38.12 -105.68 -7.40
N ALA A 357 -37.97 -104.41 -7.04
CA ALA A 357 -39.08 -103.59 -6.63
C ALA A 357 -40.10 -103.40 -7.78
N GLN A 358 -39.63 -103.14 -9.00
CA GLN A 358 -40.47 -102.99 -10.19
C GLN A 358 -41.28 -104.25 -10.50
N ASN A 359 -40.67 -105.43 -10.39
CA ASN A 359 -41.35 -106.71 -10.60
C ASN A 359 -42.49 -106.95 -9.59
N ILE A 360 -42.34 -106.44 -8.36
CA ILE A 360 -43.37 -106.54 -7.32
C ILE A 360 -44.47 -105.50 -7.56
N LEU A 361 -44.10 -104.26 -7.92
CA LEU A 361 -45.04 -103.17 -8.19
C LEU A 361 -45.90 -103.44 -9.43
N ASN A 362 -45.33 -104.00 -10.49
CA ASN A 362 -46.03 -104.34 -11.75
C ASN A 362 -47.11 -105.42 -11.59
N LYS A 363 -47.19 -106.10 -10.43
CA LYS A 363 -48.29 -107.04 -10.14
C LYS A 363 -49.62 -106.33 -9.86
N LYS A 364 -49.58 -105.04 -9.49
CA LYS A 364 -50.76 -104.28 -9.05
C LYS A 364 -50.86 -102.87 -9.65
N LEU A 365 -49.75 -102.32 -10.17
CA LEU A 365 -49.71 -101.07 -10.93
C LEU A 365 -49.44 -101.36 -12.40
N THR A 366 -50.00 -100.57 -13.30
CA THR A 366 -49.65 -100.66 -14.72
C THR A 366 -48.28 -100.06 -14.97
N LYS A 367 -47.66 -100.43 -16.10
CA LYS A 367 -46.37 -99.85 -16.51
C LYS A 367 -46.48 -98.34 -16.70
N GLU A 368 -47.61 -97.86 -17.22
CA GLU A 368 -47.89 -96.45 -17.44
C GLU A 368 -47.99 -95.68 -16.13
N GLU A 369 -48.64 -96.25 -15.11
CA GLU A 369 -48.75 -95.65 -13.77
C GLU A 369 -47.38 -95.53 -13.10
N LEU A 370 -46.58 -96.59 -13.15
CA LEU A 370 -45.24 -96.60 -12.56
C LEU A 370 -44.28 -95.62 -13.29
N CYS A 371 -44.35 -95.56 -14.63
CA CYS A 371 -43.59 -94.59 -15.42
C CYS A 371 -44.02 -93.14 -15.14
N ALA A 372 -45.33 -92.87 -15.01
CA ALA A 372 -45.82 -91.53 -14.71
C ALA A 372 -45.33 -91.03 -13.34
N LEU A 373 -45.32 -91.91 -12.33
CA LEU A 373 -44.76 -91.61 -11.02
C LEU A 373 -43.25 -91.36 -11.06
N LEU A 374 -42.52 -92.21 -11.79
CA LEU A 374 -41.06 -92.07 -11.94
C LEU A 374 -40.69 -90.74 -12.62
N ASN A 375 -41.41 -90.37 -13.68
CA ASN A 375 -41.19 -89.11 -14.39
C ASN A 375 -41.46 -87.89 -13.50
N LYS A 376 -42.57 -87.87 -12.75
CA LYS A 376 -42.87 -86.78 -11.79
C LYS A 376 -41.79 -86.67 -10.70
N HIS A 377 -41.34 -87.81 -10.17
CA HIS A 377 -40.29 -87.86 -9.16
C HIS A 377 -38.93 -87.36 -9.69
N GLN A 378 -38.57 -87.75 -10.92
CA GLN A 378 -37.35 -87.27 -11.58
C GLN A 378 -37.39 -85.77 -11.90
N GLU A 379 -38.53 -85.26 -12.36
CA GLU A 379 -38.74 -83.84 -12.64
C GLU A 379 -38.48 -82.98 -11.39
N ILE A 380 -39.09 -83.34 -10.25
CA ILE A 380 -38.89 -82.63 -8.98
C ILE A 380 -37.43 -82.68 -8.54
N TRP A 381 -36.77 -83.84 -8.65
CA TRP A 381 -35.38 -83.98 -8.27
C TRP A 381 -34.43 -83.10 -9.10
N GLN A 382 -34.67 -82.99 -10.42
CA GLN A 382 -33.89 -82.11 -11.29
C GLN A 382 -34.10 -80.64 -10.93
N LEU A 383 -35.33 -80.23 -10.65
CA LEU A 383 -35.65 -78.86 -10.22
C LEU A 383 -35.00 -78.52 -8.87
N GLU A 384 -35.00 -79.44 -7.91
CA GLU A 384 -34.32 -79.26 -6.62
C GLU A 384 -32.81 -79.11 -6.77
N LYS A 385 -32.20 -79.88 -7.66
CA LYS A 385 -30.76 -79.78 -7.95
C LYS A 385 -30.41 -78.41 -8.54
N GLN A 386 -31.20 -77.94 -9.52
CA GLN A 386 -31.01 -76.62 -10.12
C GLN A 386 -31.17 -75.48 -9.10
N LEU A 387 -32.08 -75.62 -8.14
CA LEU A 387 -32.29 -74.65 -7.06
C LEU A 387 -31.06 -74.55 -6.12
N VAL A 388 -30.48 -75.70 -5.74
CA VAL A 388 -29.28 -75.74 -4.89
C VAL A 388 -28.10 -75.07 -5.59
N ASP A 389 -27.90 -75.35 -6.87
CA ASP A 389 -26.83 -74.71 -7.66
C ASP A 389 -27.01 -73.18 -7.70
N LEU A 390 -28.24 -72.68 -7.87
CA LEU A 390 -28.54 -71.24 -7.87
C LEU A 390 -28.28 -70.57 -6.51
N ASN A 391 -28.68 -71.19 -5.40
CA ASN A 391 -28.45 -70.64 -4.06
C ASN A 391 -26.95 -70.53 -3.71
N ILE A 392 -26.13 -71.48 -4.16
CA ILE A 392 -24.66 -71.42 -4.00
C ILE A 392 -24.07 -70.21 -4.78
N TYR A 393 -24.65 -69.87 -5.93
CA TYR A 393 -24.25 -68.66 -6.68
C TYR A 393 -24.66 -67.37 -5.96
N GLU A 394 -25.82 -67.34 -5.29
CA GLU A 394 -26.31 -66.18 -4.53
C GLU A 394 -25.40 -65.89 -3.31
N GLU A 395 -25.11 -66.89 -2.47
CA GLU A 395 -24.21 -66.74 -1.30
C GLU A 395 -22.81 -66.22 -1.68
N LYS A 396 -22.29 -66.65 -2.84
CA LYS A 396 -20.97 -66.22 -3.34
C LYS A 396 -20.94 -64.76 -3.78
N TYR A 397 -22.07 -64.20 -4.18
CA TYR A 397 -22.20 -62.79 -4.59
C TYR A 397 -22.47 -61.88 -3.38
N GLU A 398 -23.28 -62.31 -2.42
CA GLU A 398 -23.50 -61.54 -1.17
C GLU A 398 -22.19 -61.30 -0.41
N ALA A 399 -21.32 -62.31 -0.33
CA ALA A 399 -19.99 -62.19 0.28
C ALA A 399 -19.04 -61.20 -0.44
N ARG A 400 -19.34 -60.79 -1.68
CA ARG A 400 -18.53 -59.81 -2.43
C ARG A 400 -19.04 -58.38 -2.30
N ILE A 401 -20.24 -58.18 -1.74
CA ILE A 401 -20.90 -56.86 -1.62
C ILE A 401 -20.62 -56.20 -0.26
N GLU A 402 -19.93 -56.86 0.68
CA GLU A 402 -19.43 -56.21 1.91
C GLU A 402 -18.42 -55.10 1.57
N VAL A 403 -18.94 -53.88 1.48
CA VAL A 403 -18.17 -52.65 1.31
C VAL A 403 -17.34 -52.44 2.58
N PRO A 404 -15.99 -52.35 2.50
CA PRO A 404 -15.19 -52.06 3.68
C PRO A 404 -15.56 -50.68 4.22
N ALA A 405 -15.85 -50.62 5.52
CA ALA A 405 -16.21 -49.38 6.21
C ALA A 405 -15.16 -48.28 5.94
N PRO A 406 -15.59 -47.02 5.74
CA PRO A 406 -14.67 -45.93 5.45
C PRO A 406 -13.70 -45.76 6.63
N LYS A 407 -12.39 -45.85 6.34
CA LYS A 407 -11.34 -45.51 7.31
C LYS A 407 -11.51 -44.04 7.69
N LYS A 408 -11.81 -43.77 8.96
CA LYS A 408 -11.73 -42.44 9.54
C LYS A 408 -10.25 -42.01 9.48
N TYR A 409 -9.96 -40.95 8.72
CA TYR A 409 -8.70 -40.21 8.79
C TYR A 409 -8.90 -38.94 9.59
#